data_AF-A0A973MSN4-F1
#
_entry.id   AF-A0A973MSN4-F1
#
_cell.length_a   1.000
_cell.length_b   1.000
_cell.length_c   1.000
_cell.angle_alpha   90.00
_cell.angle_beta   90.00
_cell.angle_gamma   90.00
#
_symmetry.space_group_name_H-M   'P 1'
#
loop_
_entity.id
_entity.type
_entity.pdbx_description
1 polymer ?
#
loop_
_entity_poly.entity_id
_entity_poly.type
_entity_poly.pdbx_seq_one_letter_code
_entity_poly.pdbx_strand_id
1 'polypeptide(L)'
;MSTSELKEISRSVAKLKSGFEQAGDVVDSYDAEIGSGDVASALGDFADDWKKKRKQLCDGLEFLGKTAGAAAKAYDGVDQHLADALLKSQPGDGGKGK
;
A
#
# COMPACT_ATOMS: atom_id res chain seq x y z
N MET A 1 13.27 1.13 11.56
CA MET A 1 12.19 0.56 10.74
C MET A 1 11.86 -0.82 11.29
N SER A 2 10.65 -1.02 11.81
CA SER A 2 10.16 -2.27 12.38
C SER A 2 9.21 -2.99 11.42
N THR A 3 8.96 -4.28 11.68
CA THR A 3 7.99 -5.07 10.92
C THR A 3 6.57 -4.50 11.03
N SER A 4 6.20 -3.93 12.19
CA SER A 4 4.91 -3.26 12.35
C SER A 4 4.81 -1.97 11.53
N GLU A 5 5.89 -1.18 11.47
CA GLU A 5 5.97 0.02 10.61
C GLU A 5 5.83 -0.33 9.12
N LEU A 6 6.49 -1.40 8.65
CA LEU A 6 6.35 -1.90 7.28
C LEU A 6 4.91 -2.32 6.94
N LYS A 7 4.24 -3.00 7.87
CA LYS A 7 2.84 -3.39 7.74
C LYS A 7 1.92 -2.17 7.71
N GLU A 8 2.19 -1.15 8.53
CA GLU A 8 1.44 0.10 8.52
C GLU A 8 1.62 0.89 7.22
N ILE A 9 2.85 0.97 6.70
CA ILE A 9 3.11 1.58 5.39
C ILE A 9 2.28 0.88 4.32
N SER A 10 2.34 -0.46 4.27
CA SER A 10 1.59 -1.27 3.30
C SER A 10 0.08 -0.99 3.35
N ARG A 11 -0.50 -0.94 4.55
CA ARG A 11 -1.93 -0.59 4.74
C ARG A 11 -2.24 0.84 4.35
N SER A 12 -1.38 1.79 4.73
CA SER A 12 -1.62 3.21 4.50
C SER A 12 -1.59 3.55 3.02
N VAL A 13 -0.62 3.02 2.27
CA VAL A 13 -0.56 3.24 0.82
C VAL A 13 -1.70 2.54 0.08
N ALA A 14 -2.19 1.40 0.57
CA ALA A 14 -3.39 0.76 0.03
C ALA A 14 -4.65 1.62 0.22
N LYS A 15 -4.81 2.26 1.39
CA LYS A 15 -5.91 3.21 1.63
C LYS A 15 -5.80 4.44 0.72
N LEU A 16 -4.59 5.00 0.58
CA LEU A 16 -4.35 6.13 -0.32
C LEU A 16 -4.69 5.77 -1.77
N LYS A 17 -4.25 4.60 -2.26
CA LYS A 17 -4.59 4.10 -3.60
C LYS A 17 -6.10 4.06 -3.80
N SER A 18 -6.84 3.49 -2.86
CA SER A 18 -8.30 3.42 -2.93
C SER A 18 -8.95 4.81 -2.95
N GLY A 19 -8.41 5.79 -2.22
CA GLY A 19 -8.88 7.18 -2.28
C GLY A 19 -8.64 7.81 -3.66
N PHE A 20 -7.46 7.62 -4.25
CA PHE A 20 -7.15 8.11 -5.59
C PHE A 20 -7.94 7.38 -6.69
N GLU A 21 -8.28 6.11 -6.51
CA GLU A 21 -9.15 5.39 -7.45
C GLU A 21 -10.54 6.03 -7.51
N GLN A 22 -11.14 6.32 -6.35
CA GLN A 22 -12.46 6.98 -6.23
C GLN A 22 -12.46 8.43 -6.75
N ALA A 23 -11.36 9.17 -6.61
CA ALA A 23 -11.25 10.52 -7.13
C ALA A 23 -11.34 10.60 -8.67
N GLY A 24 -11.16 9.48 -9.38
CA GLY A 24 -11.37 9.42 -10.83
C GLY A 24 -12.84 9.61 -11.22
N ASP A 25 -13.75 9.02 -10.45
CA ASP A 25 -15.19 9.01 -10.76
C ASP A 25 -15.80 10.43 -10.67
N VAL A 26 -15.19 11.31 -9.86
CA VAL A 26 -15.64 12.69 -9.70
C VAL A 26 -15.29 13.55 -10.92
N VAL A 27 -14.12 13.35 -11.54
CA VAL A 27 -13.68 14.17 -12.69
C VAL A 27 -14.51 13.84 -13.93
N ASP A 28 -14.78 12.55 -14.17
CA ASP A 28 -15.59 12.09 -15.29
C ASP A 28 -17.04 12.63 -15.25
N SER A 29 -17.53 13.09 -14.09
CA SER A 29 -18.89 13.66 -13.94
C SER A 29 -19.05 15.12 -14.39
N TYR A 30 -17.96 15.89 -14.53
CA TYR A 30 -18.04 17.33 -14.85
C TYR A 30 -18.04 17.65 -16.35
N ASP A 31 -17.67 16.68 -17.21
CA ASP A 31 -17.58 16.88 -18.67
C ASP A 31 -18.93 17.25 -19.32
N ALA A 32 -20.06 16.85 -18.71
CA ALA A 32 -21.38 17.04 -19.30
C ALA A 32 -21.96 18.46 -19.11
N GLU A 33 -21.40 19.30 -18.23
CA GLU A 33 -22.01 20.57 -17.82
C GLU A 33 -21.42 21.83 -18.48
N ILE A 34 -20.47 21.69 -19.41
CA ILE A 34 -19.62 22.83 -19.85
C ILE A 34 -20.05 23.40 -21.20
N GLY A 35 -20.50 24.66 -21.18
CA GLY A 35 -21.15 25.34 -22.29
C GLY A 35 -20.25 26.16 -23.23
N SER A 36 -18.92 26.16 -23.08
CA SER A 36 -18.00 26.85 -24.02
C SER A 36 -16.89 25.93 -24.53
N GLY A 37 -16.60 25.99 -25.83
CA GLY A 37 -15.69 25.06 -26.52
C GLY A 37 -14.25 25.08 -26.01
N ASP A 38 -13.69 26.25 -25.69
CA ASP A 38 -12.32 26.37 -25.20
C ASP A 38 -12.17 25.82 -23.78
N VAL A 39 -13.16 26.05 -22.91
CA VAL A 39 -13.17 25.55 -21.53
C VAL A 39 -13.40 24.05 -21.51
N ALA A 40 -14.30 23.54 -22.38
CA ALA A 40 -14.51 22.12 -22.55
C ALA A 40 -13.24 21.41 -23.05
N SER A 41 -12.51 22.01 -24.02
CA SER A 41 -11.25 21.43 -24.51
C SER A 41 -10.19 21.39 -23.42
N ALA A 42 -10.00 22.49 -22.68
CA ALA A 42 -9.00 22.55 -21.61
C ALA A 42 -9.32 21.58 -20.46
N LEU A 43 -10.61 21.37 -20.15
CA LEU A 43 -11.03 20.41 -19.14
C LEU A 43 -10.92 18.97 -19.59
N GLY A 44 -11.16 18.68 -20.88
CA GLY A 44 -10.85 17.39 -21.48
C GLY A 44 -9.37 17.03 -21.37
N ASP A 45 -8.48 17.97 -21.75
CA ASP A 45 -7.03 17.78 -21.62
C ASP A 45 -6.61 17.53 -20.16
N PHE A 46 -7.19 18.31 -19.23
CA PHE A 46 -6.96 18.11 -17.80
C PHE A 46 -7.46 16.74 -17.33
N ALA A 47 -8.67 16.32 -17.71
CA ALA A 47 -9.25 15.05 -17.30
C ALA A 47 -8.41 13.86 -17.80
N ASP A 48 -7.95 13.91 -19.04
CA ASP A 48 -7.09 12.90 -19.64
C ASP A 48 -5.73 12.80 -18.93
N ASP A 49 -5.08 13.93 -18.68
CA ASP A 49 -3.79 13.95 -17.99
C ASP A 49 -3.92 13.58 -16.52
N TRP A 50 -4.98 14.04 -15.85
CA TRP A 50 -5.34 13.61 -14.51
C TRP A 50 -5.48 12.09 -14.46
N LYS A 51 -6.26 11.49 -15.38
CA LYS A 51 -6.49 10.05 -15.44
C LYS A 51 -5.18 9.28 -15.63
N LYS A 52 -4.30 9.73 -16.53
CA LYS A 52 -2.98 9.12 -16.76
C LYS A 52 -2.10 9.21 -15.51
N LYS A 53 -1.96 10.39 -14.91
CA LYS A 53 -1.10 10.64 -13.74
C LYS A 53 -1.62 9.93 -12.49
N ARG A 54 -2.93 9.93 -12.27
CA ARG A 54 -3.60 9.19 -11.20
C ARG A 54 -3.37 7.69 -11.31
N LYS A 55 -3.48 7.13 -12.52
CA LYS A 55 -3.15 5.72 -12.76
C LYS A 55 -1.71 5.40 -12.38
N GLN A 56 -0.74 6.21 -12.86
CA GLN A 56 0.68 6.04 -12.51
C GLN A 56 0.93 6.12 -11.00
N LEU A 57 0.24 7.03 -10.30
CA LEU A 57 0.31 7.15 -8.85
C LEU A 57 -0.25 5.90 -8.14
N CYS A 58 -1.41 5.41 -8.56
CA CYS A 58 -2.02 4.19 -8.02
C CYS A 58 -1.10 2.96 -8.20
N ASP A 59 -0.49 2.82 -9.38
CA ASP A 59 0.46 1.74 -9.68
C ASP A 59 1.70 1.82 -8.77
N GLY A 60 2.23 3.04 -8.55
CA GLY A 60 3.36 3.28 -7.64
C GLY A 60 3.03 2.96 -6.18
N LEU A 61 1.84 3.37 -5.70
CA LEU A 61 1.36 3.07 -4.35
C LEU A 61 1.19 1.55 -4.14
N GLU A 62 0.67 0.85 -5.15
CA GLU A 62 0.52 -0.61 -5.12
C GLU A 62 1.89 -1.30 -5.04
N PHE A 63 2.83 -0.88 -5.88
CA PHE A 63 4.19 -1.42 -5.87
C PHE A 63 4.88 -1.23 -4.52
N LEU A 64 4.80 -0.02 -3.96
CA LEU A 64 5.36 0.29 -2.65
C LEU A 64 4.69 -0.54 -1.55
N GLY A 65 3.36 -0.67 -1.58
CA GLY A 65 2.60 -1.43 -0.60
C GLY A 65 2.93 -2.93 -0.61
N LYS A 66 3.06 -3.52 -1.81
CA LYS A 66 3.50 -4.91 -1.98
C LYS A 66 4.93 -5.12 -1.48
N THR A 67 5.84 -4.20 -1.80
CA THR A 67 7.24 -4.27 -1.39
C THR A 67 7.37 -4.19 0.13
N ALA A 68 6.69 -3.23 0.78
CA ALA A 68 6.68 -3.10 2.23
C ALA A 68 6.07 -4.34 2.91
N GLY A 69 4.97 -4.87 2.36
CA GLY A 69 4.33 -6.09 2.86
C GLY A 69 5.21 -7.34 2.71
N ALA A 70 5.95 -7.46 1.61
CA ALA A 70 6.90 -8.55 1.39
C ALA A 70 8.08 -8.47 2.37
N ALA A 71 8.65 -7.27 2.56
CA ALA A 71 9.71 -7.06 3.55
C ALA A 71 9.24 -7.41 4.97
N ALA A 72 8.04 -6.99 5.36
CA ALA A 72 7.46 -7.35 6.67
C ALA A 72 7.36 -8.87 6.86
N LYS A 73 6.86 -9.60 5.86
CA LYS A 73 6.75 -11.06 5.92
C LYS A 73 8.11 -11.74 6.04
N ALA A 74 9.12 -11.23 5.32
CA ALA A 74 10.47 -11.75 5.40
C ALA A 74 11.07 -11.58 6.80
N TYR A 75 10.93 -10.39 7.40
CA TYR A 75 11.39 -10.14 8.76
C TYR A 75 10.66 -11.01 9.79
N ASP A 76 9.33 -11.10 9.74
CA ASP A 76 8.56 -11.99 10.64
C ASP A 76 9.06 -13.44 10.53
N GLY A 77 9.31 -13.93 9.32
CA GLY A 77 9.78 -15.30 9.10
C GLY A 77 11.17 -15.55 9.68
N VAL A 78 12.10 -14.60 9.51
CA VAL A 78 13.44 -14.68 10.11
C VAL A 78 13.35 -14.65 11.65
N ASP A 79 12.55 -13.76 12.22
CA ASP A 79 12.37 -13.65 13.66
C ASP A 79 11.74 -14.93 14.25
N GLN A 80 10.76 -15.52 13.57
CA GLN A 80 10.16 -16.79 13.95
C GLN A 80 11.17 -17.95 13.91
N HIS A 81 11.95 -18.05 12.83
CA HIS A 81 12.98 -19.09 12.72
C HIS A 81 14.03 -18.97 13.83
N LEU A 82 14.41 -17.74 14.18
CA LEU A 82 15.34 -17.48 15.27
C LEU A 82 14.74 -17.88 16.63
N ALA A 83 13.49 -17.49 16.91
CA ALA A 83 12.80 -17.85 18.13
C ALA A 83 12.66 -19.38 18.28
N ASP A 84 12.28 -20.08 17.20
CA ASP A 84 12.17 -21.53 17.18
C ASP A 84 13.52 -22.22 17.43
N ALA A 85 14.60 -21.71 16.85
CA ALA A 85 15.95 -22.23 17.06
C ALA A 85 16.39 -22.04 18.52
N LEU A 86 16.12 -20.87 19.11
CA LEU A 86 16.41 -20.59 20.51
C LEU A 86 15.63 -21.52 21.44
N LEU A 87 14.32 -21.70 21.20
CA LEU A 87 13.47 -22.60 21.99
C LEU A 87 13.96 -24.05 21.93
N LYS A 88 14.35 -24.53 20.74
CA LYS A 88 14.91 -25.88 20.55
C LYS A 88 16.29 -26.05 21.22
N SER A 89 17.05 -24.97 21.33
CA SER A 89 18.39 -24.99 21.94
C SER A 89 18.39 -24.89 23.46
N GLN A 90 17.28 -24.49 24.09
CA GLN A 90 17.17 -24.48 25.54
C GLN A 90 17.16 -25.91 26.09
N PRO A 91 18.10 -26.28 27.00
CA PRO A 91 18.02 -27.54 27.71
C PRO A 91 16.73 -27.54 28.54
N GLY A 92 15.96 -28.63 28.47
CA GLY A 92 14.70 -28.75 29.22
C GLY A 92 14.93 -28.45 30.70
N ASP A 93 14.14 -27.54 31.26
CA ASP A 93 13.97 -27.35 32.69
C ASP A 93 13.37 -28.63 33.30
N GLY A 94 14.23 -29.64 33.47
CA GLY A 94 13.93 -30.97 33.99
C GLY A 94 14.24 -31.12 35.48
N GLY A 95 14.28 -30.01 36.23
CA GLY A 95 14.55 -30.01 37.66
C GLY A 95 13.30 -30.27 38.51
N LYS A 96 12.82 -31.51 38.55
CA LYS A 96 11.93 -31.98 39.62
C LYS A 96 12.64 -31.82 40.98
N GLY A 97 12.33 -30.76 41.72
CA GLY A 97 12.59 -30.66 43.15
C GLY A 97 11.45 -31.35 43.90
N LYS A 98 11.71 -32.54 44.43
CA LYS A 98 10.87 -33.27 45.38
C LYS A 98 11.60 -33.33 46.71
#